data_AF-A0A7Y2W7M9-F1
#
_entry.id   AF-A0A7Y2W7M9-F1
#
_cell.length_a   1.000
_cell.length_b   1.000
_cell.length_c   1.000
_cell.angle_alpha   90.00
_cell.angle_beta   90.00
_cell.angle_gamma   90.00
#
_symmetry.space_group_name_H-M   'P 1'
#
loop_
_entity.id
_entity.type
_entity.pdbx_description
1 polymer ?
#
loop_
_entity_poly.entity_id
_entity_poly.type
_entity_poly.pdbx_seq_one_letter_code
_entity_poly.pdbx_strand_id
1 'polypeptide(L)'
;MQLTRSELYNRVCEAPLSRLAPEFGLTGTALAAICRQHEIPYPGSGYWTRKSLGIAAELPALPDDIDAIIEITPVTPKPRERKAPATEKDTRQKAKPVAKTRRLEHHPLLIGAEEHLRKSRTAKDGEFLRPYKRILPDVISSEASLFRALSIANHLYLALDRVGYRVHIAPAGEDHHRIHIKEQEIERKDRKYGRYHSGSIWGPDRPTIVYIDTVPIGLAVTEMTERVTMRYLSGEYYREDSKLIRSMKAWQLTHSWTTEQDMPSGRFRIVAYSPKRGVDWTLSWQDTESEPLTGVIPDITETLRASRDKLQALMKAEDEAEVKRKKERQEEWERYERREDERKIAQAIKESQQQLSEIIESWGKAVIVERFFNDVENRLTKTAGEQRQFLEERVKLARRMMGSIDPLEFLKNWRAPGDRYQSKYDELPRPPAGGRSDEQ
;
A
#
# COMPACT_ATOMS: atom_id res chain seq x y z
N MET A 1 -1.75 -35.08 27.91
CA MET A 1 -0.31 -35.39 27.75
C MET A 1 0.43 -34.69 28.87
N GLN A 2 1.42 -35.33 29.50
CA GLN A 2 2.17 -34.75 30.61
C GLN A 2 3.61 -34.48 30.17
N LEU A 3 4.12 -33.27 30.41
CA LEU A 3 5.51 -32.86 30.13
C LEU A 3 6.07 -32.13 31.34
N THR A 4 7.37 -32.23 31.59
CA THR A 4 8.01 -31.43 32.65
C THR A 4 8.19 -29.98 32.20
N ARG A 5 8.24 -29.06 33.17
CA ARG A 5 8.46 -27.62 32.94
C ARG A 5 9.72 -27.37 32.09
N SER A 6 10.84 -28.03 32.40
CA SER A 6 12.08 -27.95 31.62
C SER A 6 11.96 -28.48 30.20
N GLU A 7 11.20 -29.56 30.00
CA GLU A 7 11.00 -30.12 28.65
C GLU A 7 10.15 -29.20 27.76
N LEU A 8 9.13 -28.57 28.33
CA LEU A 8 8.32 -27.58 27.61
C LEU A 8 9.12 -26.32 27.27
N TYR A 9 10.01 -25.86 28.16
CA TYR A 9 10.92 -24.75 27.91
C TYR A 9 11.86 -25.03 26.73
N ASN A 10 12.54 -26.18 26.72
CA ASN A 10 13.46 -26.56 25.65
C ASN A 10 12.77 -26.55 24.28
N ARG A 11 11.57 -27.14 24.19
CA ARG A 11 10.82 -27.18 22.93
C ARG A 11 10.44 -25.77 22.45
N VAL A 12 9.99 -24.91 23.35
CA VAL A 12 9.60 -23.53 23.02
C VAL A 12 10.81 -22.64 22.67
N CYS A 13 12.01 -23.01 23.11
CA CYS A 13 13.28 -22.39 22.70
C CYS A 13 13.83 -22.91 21.36
N GLU A 14 13.31 -24.03 20.84
CA GLU A 14 13.71 -24.63 19.56
C GLU A 14 12.80 -24.26 18.38
N ALA A 15 11.51 -24.03 18.64
CA ALA A 15 10.54 -23.63 17.60
C ALA A 15 9.50 -22.60 18.09
N PRO A 16 8.94 -21.77 17.19
CA PRO A 16 7.89 -20.82 17.55
C PRO A 16 6.59 -21.54 17.97
N LEU A 17 5.87 -20.94 18.93
CA LEU A 17 4.61 -21.47 19.50
C LEU A 17 3.54 -21.81 18.45
N SER A 18 3.50 -21.10 17.32
CA SER A 18 2.58 -21.38 16.21
C SER A 18 2.84 -22.72 15.53
N ARG A 19 4.09 -23.20 15.54
CA ARG A 19 4.50 -24.48 14.96
C ARG A 19 4.38 -25.63 15.95
N LEU A 20 4.67 -25.38 17.24
CA LEU A 20 4.59 -26.38 18.30
C LEU A 20 3.16 -26.68 18.76
N ALA A 21 2.28 -25.67 18.82
CA ALA A 21 0.95 -25.85 19.36
C ALA A 21 0.10 -26.94 18.66
N PRO A 22 0.14 -27.09 17.32
CA PRO A 22 -0.52 -28.20 16.64
C PRO A 22 -0.09 -29.59 17.10
N GLU A 23 1.19 -29.78 17.47
CA GLU A 23 1.72 -31.07 17.96
C GLU A 23 1.11 -31.46 19.31
N PHE A 24 0.70 -30.47 20.10
CA PHE A 24 0.02 -30.65 21.38
C PHE A 24 -1.51 -30.61 21.28
N GLY A 25 -2.07 -30.53 20.07
CA GLY A 25 -3.51 -30.39 19.86
C GLY A 25 -4.07 -29.06 20.40
N LEU A 26 -3.24 -28.00 20.38
CA LEU A 26 -3.56 -26.67 20.88
C LEU A 26 -3.41 -25.59 19.80
N THR A 27 -3.94 -24.40 20.07
CA THR A 27 -3.62 -23.20 19.31
C THR A 27 -2.40 -22.49 19.91
N GLY A 28 -1.66 -21.72 19.11
CA GLY A 28 -0.49 -20.97 19.59
C GLY A 28 -0.82 -20.02 20.76
N THR A 29 -2.05 -19.50 20.82
CA THR A 29 -2.53 -18.67 21.93
C THR A 29 -2.80 -19.47 23.20
N ALA A 30 -3.33 -20.70 23.06
CA ALA A 30 -3.55 -21.61 24.20
C ALA A 30 -2.21 -22.10 24.77
N LEU A 31 -1.25 -22.45 23.92
CA LEU A 31 0.10 -22.82 24.36
C LEU A 31 0.81 -21.65 25.07
N ALA A 32 0.67 -20.42 24.55
CA ALA A 32 1.19 -19.21 25.20
C ALA A 32 0.55 -18.93 26.58
N ALA A 33 -0.71 -19.34 26.78
CA ALA A 33 -1.37 -19.20 28.08
C ALA A 33 -0.82 -20.21 29.09
N ILE A 34 -0.54 -21.44 28.66
CA ILE A 34 0.10 -22.48 29.48
C ILE A 34 1.52 -22.05 29.87
N CYS A 35 2.33 -21.53 28.94
CA CYS A 35 3.68 -21.04 29.27
C CYS A 35 3.65 -19.89 30.28
N ARG A 36 2.65 -19.00 30.19
CA ARG A 36 2.45 -17.91 31.17
C ARG A 36 2.02 -18.43 32.54
N GLN A 37 1.16 -19.44 32.58
CA GLN A 37 0.66 -20.05 33.81
C GLN A 37 1.75 -20.79 34.59
N HIS A 38 2.73 -21.38 33.89
CA HIS A 38 3.85 -22.11 34.50
C HIS A 38 5.17 -21.33 34.54
N GLU A 39 5.09 -20.00 34.32
CA GLU A 39 6.23 -19.08 34.36
C GLU A 39 7.43 -19.55 33.52
N ILE A 40 7.13 -20.05 32.32
CA ILE A 40 8.14 -20.48 31.35
C ILE A 40 8.43 -19.30 30.41
N PRO A 41 9.63 -18.68 30.50
CA PRO A 41 9.99 -17.61 29.60
C PRO A 41 10.19 -18.18 28.19
N TYR A 42 9.65 -17.49 27.18
CA TYR A 42 9.82 -17.89 25.79
C TYR A 42 10.26 -16.73 24.93
N PRO A 43 11.07 -17.00 23.88
CA PRO A 43 11.54 -15.96 22.99
C PRO A 43 10.36 -15.29 22.25
N GLY A 44 10.32 -13.96 22.27
CA GLY A 44 9.34 -13.19 21.51
C GLY A 44 9.45 -13.42 20.00
N SER A 45 8.41 -13.06 19.23
CA SER A 45 8.34 -13.33 17.79
C SER A 45 9.57 -12.84 16.99
N GLY A 46 10.17 -11.72 17.40
CA GLY A 46 11.38 -11.16 16.77
C GLY A 46 12.68 -11.92 17.04
N TYR A 47 12.72 -12.87 17.97
CA TYR A 47 13.87 -13.76 18.18
C TYR A 47 14.03 -14.72 17.00
N TRP A 48 12.94 -15.32 16.54
CA TRP A 48 12.95 -16.29 15.44
C TRP A 48 13.34 -15.67 14.10
N THR A 49 12.89 -14.43 13.85
CA THR A 49 13.31 -13.65 12.68
C THR A 49 14.81 -13.34 12.71
N ARG A 50 15.36 -13.00 13.89
CA ARG A 50 16.80 -12.75 14.06
C ARG A 50 17.63 -14.02 13.89
N LYS A 51 17.16 -15.15 14.43
CA LYS A 51 17.78 -16.48 14.26
C LYS A 51 17.82 -16.92 12.79
N SER A 52 16.75 -16.70 12.00
CA SER A 52 16.75 -17.02 10.57
C SER A 52 17.68 -16.13 9.73
N LEU A 53 18.04 -14.96 10.24
CA LEU A 53 18.95 -14.00 9.59
C LEU A 53 20.40 -14.14 10.06
N GLY A 54 20.71 -15.15 10.89
CA GLY A 54 22.07 -15.39 11.41
C GLY A 54 22.55 -14.38 12.46
N ILE A 55 21.65 -13.59 13.04
CA ILE A 55 21.97 -12.58 14.06
C ILE A 55 21.89 -13.21 15.44
N ALA A 56 22.96 -13.06 16.24
CA ALA A 56 23.00 -13.55 17.62
C ALA A 56 21.89 -12.89 18.46
N ALA A 57 21.06 -13.71 19.10
CA ALA A 57 19.99 -13.26 19.98
C ALA A 57 20.04 -14.08 21.27
N GLU A 58 20.01 -13.41 22.42
CA GLU A 58 20.06 -14.05 23.74
C GLU A 58 18.72 -14.73 24.07
N LEU A 59 18.82 -15.95 24.62
CA LEU A 59 17.67 -16.69 25.14
C LEU A 59 17.43 -16.30 26.60
N PRO A 60 16.18 -16.06 27.03
CA PRO A 60 15.88 -15.81 28.43
C PRO A 60 16.08 -17.09 29.24
N ALA A 61 16.97 -17.05 30.24
CA ALA A 61 17.22 -18.19 31.13
C ALA A 61 15.97 -18.57 31.94
N LEU A 62 15.76 -19.88 32.12
CA LEU A 62 14.68 -20.42 32.95
C LEU A 62 14.98 -20.12 34.43
N PRO A 63 14.06 -19.51 35.20
CA PRO A 63 14.22 -19.36 36.65
C PRO A 63 14.21 -20.73 37.34
N ASP A 64 15.18 -20.97 38.23
CA ASP A 64 15.32 -22.19 39.03
C ASP A 64 14.09 -22.36 39.94
N ASP A 65 13.16 -23.19 39.48
CA ASP A 65 12.04 -23.65 40.29
C ASP A 65 11.73 -25.10 39.95
N ILE A 66 11.15 -25.81 40.92
CA ILE A 66 10.95 -27.27 40.91
C ILE A 66 10.29 -27.71 39.59
N ASP A 67 10.82 -28.77 38.97
CA ASP A 67 10.31 -29.37 37.72
C ASP A 67 8.88 -29.91 37.90
N ALA A 68 7.90 -29.02 37.79
CA ALA A 68 6.49 -29.36 37.85
C ALA A 68 6.06 -30.11 36.57
N ILE A 69 5.25 -31.15 36.74
CA ILE A 69 4.62 -31.88 35.62
C ILE A 69 3.43 -31.05 35.13
N ILE A 70 3.47 -30.64 33.87
CA ILE A 70 2.43 -29.88 33.19
C ILE A 70 1.52 -30.84 32.42
N GLU A 71 0.25 -30.90 32.80
CA GLU A 71 -0.75 -31.67 32.09
C GLU A 71 -1.41 -30.84 30.98
N ILE A 72 -1.04 -31.12 29.74
CA ILE A 72 -1.60 -30.50 28.54
C ILE A 72 -2.80 -31.33 28.08
N THR A 73 -4.00 -30.76 28.20
CA THR A 73 -5.23 -31.36 27.69
C THR A 73 -5.49 -30.84 26.26
N PRO A 74 -5.59 -31.70 25.24
CA PRO A 74 -5.84 -31.26 23.87
C PRO A 74 -7.26 -30.69 23.75
N VAL A 75 -7.38 -29.48 23.23
CA VAL A 75 -8.68 -28.87 22.90
C VAL A 75 -8.90 -29.08 21.42
N THR A 76 -9.66 -30.11 21.05
CA THR A 76 -10.08 -30.28 19.65
C THR A 76 -10.91 -29.07 19.24
N PRO A 77 -10.49 -28.28 18.23
CA PRO A 77 -11.33 -27.20 17.73
C PRO A 77 -12.55 -27.82 17.05
N LYS A 78 -13.76 -27.47 17.51
CA LYS A 78 -15.00 -27.81 16.79
C LYS A 78 -14.86 -27.31 15.34
N PRO A 79 -15.06 -28.17 14.32
CA PRO A 79 -15.07 -27.73 12.94
C PRO A 79 -16.15 -26.66 12.78
N ARG A 80 -15.77 -25.46 12.33
CA ARG A 80 -16.75 -24.49 11.85
C ARG A 80 -17.46 -25.14 10.66
N GLU A 81 -18.73 -25.46 10.85
CA GLU A 81 -19.61 -25.90 9.76
C GLU A 81 -19.54 -24.88 8.62
N ARG A 82 -18.94 -25.29 7.51
CA ARG A 82 -19.09 -24.62 6.22
C ARG A 82 -20.54 -24.85 5.80
N LYS A 83 -21.36 -23.80 5.81
CA LYS A 83 -22.69 -23.85 5.20
C LYS A 83 -22.53 -24.19 3.73
N ALA A 84 -23.06 -25.33 3.31
CA ALA A 84 -23.21 -25.70 1.91
C ALA A 84 -24.17 -24.70 1.20
N PRO A 85 -24.06 -24.54 -0.14
CA PRO A 85 -25.01 -23.72 -0.89
C PRO A 85 -26.39 -24.36 -0.83
N ALA A 86 -27.38 -23.62 -0.35
CA ALA A 86 -28.75 -24.10 -0.24
C ALA A 86 -29.32 -24.35 -1.65
N THR A 87 -29.67 -25.61 -1.91
CA THR A 87 -30.53 -26.02 -3.01
C THR A 87 -31.93 -25.44 -2.82
N GLU A 88 -32.48 -24.94 -3.92
CA GLU A 88 -33.83 -24.41 -4.04
C GLU A 88 -34.87 -25.47 -3.64
N LYS A 89 -35.40 -25.37 -2.41
CA LYS A 89 -36.70 -25.94 -2.08
C LYS A 89 -37.49 -24.97 -1.20
N ASP A 90 -38.46 -24.38 -1.86
CA ASP A 90 -39.79 -23.98 -1.37
C ASP A 90 -39.96 -24.03 0.15
N THR A 91 -39.57 -22.94 0.80
CA THR A 91 -40.21 -22.53 2.04
C THR A 91 -40.72 -21.13 1.82
N ARG A 92 -42.05 -21.01 1.64
CA ARG A 92 -42.81 -19.79 1.88
C ARG A 92 -42.50 -19.30 3.29
N GLN A 93 -41.42 -18.55 3.43
CA GLN A 93 -41.10 -17.81 4.62
C GLN A 93 -42.16 -16.73 4.73
N LYS A 94 -43.09 -16.92 5.68
CA LYS A 94 -43.85 -15.82 6.26
C LYS A 94 -42.84 -14.71 6.54
N ALA A 95 -43.00 -13.58 5.85
CA ALA A 95 -42.22 -12.38 6.08
C ALA A 95 -42.24 -12.13 7.59
N LYS A 96 -41.07 -12.25 8.24
CA LYS A 96 -40.92 -11.72 9.59
C LYS A 96 -41.34 -10.25 9.49
N PRO A 97 -42.32 -9.80 10.27
CA PRO A 97 -42.70 -8.39 10.23
C PRO A 97 -41.43 -7.62 10.54
N VAL A 98 -41.06 -6.70 9.63
CA VAL A 98 -40.03 -5.69 9.85
C VAL A 98 -40.22 -5.22 11.28
N ALA A 99 -39.26 -5.55 12.14
CA ALA A 99 -39.33 -5.22 13.55
C ALA A 99 -39.61 -3.71 13.59
N LYS A 100 -40.81 -3.35 14.08
CA LYS A 100 -41.27 -1.97 14.21
C LYS A 100 -40.08 -1.19 14.72
N THR A 101 -39.64 -0.24 13.92
CA THR A 101 -38.48 0.62 14.15
C THR A 101 -38.59 1.13 15.58
N ARG A 102 -37.85 0.50 16.53
CA ARG A 102 -37.52 1.19 17.77
C ARG A 102 -36.88 2.48 17.28
N ARG A 103 -37.48 3.62 17.59
CA ARG A 103 -36.91 4.93 17.27
C ARG A 103 -35.54 4.95 17.94
N LEU A 104 -34.50 4.60 17.18
CA LEU A 104 -33.14 4.65 17.67
C LEU A 104 -32.86 6.14 17.88
N GLU A 105 -32.70 6.55 19.13
CA GLU A 105 -32.26 7.90 19.47
C GLU A 105 -30.84 8.16 18.93
N HIS A 106 -30.06 7.08 18.76
CA HIS A 106 -28.69 7.11 18.24
C HIS A 106 -28.48 6.12 17.10
N HIS A 107 -27.85 6.58 16.02
CA HIS A 107 -27.49 5.75 14.87
C HIS A 107 -26.38 4.74 15.25
N PRO A 108 -26.47 3.45 14.84
CA PRO A 108 -25.52 2.41 15.25
C PRO A 108 -24.05 2.69 14.94
N LEU A 109 -23.75 3.44 13.86
CA LEU A 109 -22.37 3.81 13.50
C LEU A 109 -21.72 4.79 14.46
N LEU A 110 -22.52 5.57 15.20
CA LEU A 110 -22.02 6.61 16.08
C LEU A 110 -21.81 6.10 17.51
N ILE A 111 -22.27 4.88 17.82
CA ILE A 111 -22.07 4.24 19.13
C ILE A 111 -20.57 4.03 19.35
N GLY A 112 -20.02 4.66 20.40
CA GLY A 112 -18.58 4.62 20.71
C GLY A 112 -17.70 5.46 19.78
N ALA A 113 -18.27 6.16 18.79
CA ALA A 113 -17.51 7.02 17.90
C ALA A 113 -16.88 8.20 18.65
N GLU A 114 -17.59 8.79 19.62
CA GLU A 114 -17.10 9.90 20.42
C GLU A 114 -15.80 9.57 21.15
N GLU A 115 -15.75 8.45 21.87
CA GLU A 115 -14.55 8.04 22.62
C GLU A 115 -13.34 7.85 21.71
N HIS A 116 -13.55 7.29 20.52
CA HIS A 116 -12.49 7.11 19.54
C HIS A 116 -12.05 8.41 18.90
N LEU A 117 -12.97 9.36 18.69
CA LEU A 117 -12.65 10.69 18.14
C LEU A 117 -11.85 11.51 19.16
N ARG A 118 -12.20 11.45 20.45
CA ARG A 118 -11.48 12.10 21.56
C ARG A 118 -10.11 11.48 21.82
N LYS A 119 -9.92 10.19 21.53
CA LYS A 119 -8.60 9.55 21.52
C LYS A 119 -7.80 10.01 20.29
N SER A 120 -7.41 11.29 20.32
CA SER A 120 -6.63 11.94 19.28
C SER A 120 -5.18 12.15 19.68
N ARG A 121 -4.32 12.36 18.67
CA ARG A 121 -3.00 12.95 18.87
C ARG A 121 -3.16 14.35 19.47
N THR A 122 -2.14 14.83 20.17
CA THR A 122 -2.12 16.19 20.75
C THR A 122 -2.38 17.23 19.66
N ALA A 123 -3.63 17.69 19.59
CA ALA A 123 -4.02 18.86 18.84
C ALA A 123 -3.65 20.07 19.70
N LYS A 124 -2.96 21.05 19.13
CA LYS A 124 -2.80 22.34 19.81
C LYS A 124 -4.15 23.05 19.81
N ASP A 125 -4.33 23.99 20.75
CA ASP A 125 -5.51 24.84 20.78
C ASP A 125 -5.77 25.45 19.40
N GLY A 126 -6.96 25.20 18.85
CA GLY A 126 -7.32 25.65 17.50
C GLY A 126 -7.07 24.68 16.35
N GLU A 127 -6.68 23.43 16.61
CA GLU A 127 -6.65 22.38 15.58
C GLU A 127 -7.83 21.40 15.72
N PHE A 128 -8.25 20.80 14.61
CA PHE A 128 -9.18 19.68 14.60
C PHE A 128 -8.59 18.45 15.28
N LEU A 129 -9.48 17.61 15.81
CA LEU A 129 -9.12 16.32 16.38
C LEU A 129 -8.42 15.45 15.34
N ARG A 130 -7.38 14.74 15.77
CA ARG A 130 -6.64 13.76 14.96
C ARG A 130 -6.69 12.36 15.59
N PRO A 131 -7.85 11.67 15.52
CA PRO A 131 -8.05 10.33 16.07
C PRO A 131 -6.96 9.34 15.62
N TYR A 132 -6.54 8.45 16.52
CA TYR A 132 -5.62 7.36 16.14
C TYR A 132 -6.29 6.34 15.21
N LYS A 133 -7.58 6.08 15.43
CA LYS A 133 -8.37 5.12 14.66
C LYS A 133 -8.70 5.73 13.30
N ARG A 134 -8.39 5.02 12.22
CA ARG A 134 -8.66 5.48 10.84
C ARG A 134 -9.97 4.95 10.25
N ILE A 135 -10.60 3.98 10.90
CA ILE A 135 -11.92 3.45 10.54
C ILE A 135 -12.95 4.05 11.50
N LEU A 136 -13.45 5.22 11.12
CA LEU A 136 -14.45 6.00 11.83
C LEU A 136 -15.39 6.67 10.83
N PRO A 137 -16.60 7.08 11.26
CA PRO A 137 -17.45 7.97 10.48
C PRO A 137 -16.69 9.24 10.05
N ASP A 138 -16.99 9.76 8.87
CA ASP A 138 -16.32 10.95 8.30
C ASP A 138 -16.87 12.21 8.97
N VAL A 139 -16.41 12.43 10.18
CA VAL A 139 -16.76 13.57 11.04
C VAL A 139 -15.47 14.27 11.44
N ILE A 140 -15.31 15.51 10.98
CA ILE A 140 -14.18 16.38 11.31
C ILE A 140 -14.69 17.46 12.25
N SER A 141 -14.09 17.56 13.43
CA SER A 141 -14.39 18.60 14.39
C SER A 141 -13.19 18.90 15.29
N SER A 142 -13.23 20.07 15.91
CA SER A 142 -12.45 20.44 17.09
C SER A 142 -13.00 19.72 18.32
N GLU A 143 -12.24 19.76 19.41
CA GLU A 143 -12.67 19.18 20.68
C GLU A 143 -13.92 19.86 21.24
N ALA A 144 -14.00 21.19 21.14
CA ALA A 144 -15.13 21.98 21.64
C ALA A 144 -16.43 21.69 20.90
N SER A 145 -16.36 21.44 19.60
CA SER A 145 -17.55 21.28 18.73
C SER A 145 -17.91 19.81 18.45
N LEU A 146 -17.20 18.84 19.03
CA LEU A 146 -17.40 17.40 18.76
C LEU A 146 -18.83 16.93 19.05
N PHE A 147 -19.42 17.37 20.16
CA PHE A 147 -20.79 17.01 20.52
C PHE A 147 -21.80 17.47 19.46
N ARG A 148 -21.65 18.71 18.96
CA ARG A 148 -22.49 19.26 17.89
C ARG A 148 -22.29 18.48 16.59
N ALA A 149 -21.03 18.15 16.23
CA ALA A 149 -20.71 17.38 15.04
C ALA A 149 -21.41 16.01 15.04
N LEU A 150 -21.35 15.29 16.15
CA LEU A 150 -22.00 13.99 16.32
C LEU A 150 -23.51 14.09 16.32
N SER A 151 -24.08 15.15 16.90
CA SER A 151 -25.53 15.42 16.85
C SER A 151 -26.01 15.64 15.41
N ILE A 152 -25.30 16.44 14.62
CA ILE A 152 -25.61 16.67 13.19
C ILE A 152 -25.51 15.35 12.41
N ALA A 153 -24.42 14.61 12.59
CA ALA A 153 -24.24 13.31 11.93
C ALA A 153 -25.36 12.32 12.31
N ASN A 154 -25.76 12.30 13.58
CA ASN A 154 -26.82 11.43 14.08
C ASN A 154 -28.17 11.74 13.40
N HIS A 155 -28.56 13.03 13.36
CA HIS A 155 -29.79 13.43 12.70
C HIS A 155 -29.77 13.10 11.21
N LEU A 156 -28.66 13.33 10.52
CA LEU A 156 -28.50 13.01 9.10
C LEU A 156 -28.64 11.50 8.84
N TYR A 157 -27.91 10.68 9.59
CA TYR A 157 -27.90 9.24 9.38
C TYR A 157 -29.26 8.62 9.72
N LEU A 158 -29.91 9.07 10.80
CA LEU A 158 -31.27 8.62 11.13
C LEU A 158 -32.31 9.07 10.10
N ALA A 159 -32.16 10.26 9.51
CA ALA A 159 -33.06 10.73 8.45
C ALA A 159 -32.95 9.85 7.20
N LEU A 160 -31.72 9.50 6.79
CA LEU A 160 -31.47 8.59 5.68
C LEU A 160 -32.01 7.19 5.96
N ASP A 161 -31.76 6.64 7.15
CA ASP A 161 -32.29 5.34 7.57
C ASP A 161 -33.82 5.28 7.56
N ARG A 162 -34.51 6.38 7.94
CA ARG A 162 -35.98 6.47 7.90
C ARG A 162 -36.55 6.40 6.48
N VAL A 163 -35.80 6.91 5.50
CA VAL A 163 -36.16 6.81 4.07
C VAL A 163 -35.79 5.42 3.51
N GLY A 164 -35.03 4.62 4.27
CA GLY A 164 -34.60 3.28 3.89
C GLY A 164 -33.17 3.21 3.33
N TYR A 165 -32.42 4.30 3.38
CA TYR A 165 -31.04 4.36 2.91
C TYR A 165 -30.07 4.11 4.05
N ARG A 166 -29.45 2.92 4.05
CA ARG A 166 -28.56 2.50 5.13
C ARG A 166 -27.19 3.16 5.02
N VAL A 167 -26.82 3.94 6.03
CA VAL A 167 -25.48 4.53 6.14
C VAL A 167 -24.51 3.51 6.75
N HIS A 168 -23.30 3.41 6.20
CA HIS A 168 -22.21 2.61 6.76
C HIS A 168 -20.83 3.08 6.28
N ILE A 169 -19.76 2.56 6.88
CA ILE A 169 -18.39 2.81 6.39
C ILE A 169 -18.16 1.91 5.17
N ALA A 170 -17.75 2.51 4.04
CA ALA A 170 -17.58 1.82 2.76
C ALA A 170 -16.82 0.52 2.92
N PRO A 171 -17.27 -0.66 2.45
CA PRO A 171 -16.64 -1.96 2.70
C PRO A 171 -15.19 -2.03 2.21
N ALA A 172 -14.40 -2.96 2.76
CA ALA A 172 -13.02 -3.15 2.32
C ALA A 172 -12.99 -3.85 0.95
N GLY A 173 -12.14 -3.37 0.04
CA GLY A 173 -11.94 -3.96 -1.28
C GLY A 173 -12.75 -3.31 -2.41
N GLU A 174 -13.68 -2.43 -2.10
CA GLU A 174 -14.34 -1.57 -3.10
C GLU A 174 -13.48 -0.30 -3.33
N ASP A 175 -13.40 0.18 -4.58
CA ASP A 175 -12.64 1.40 -4.94
C ASP A 175 -13.44 2.66 -4.59
N HIS A 176 -13.68 2.82 -3.29
CA HIS A 176 -14.32 3.99 -2.71
C HIS A 176 -13.28 4.89 -2.06
N HIS A 177 -13.11 6.09 -2.62
CA HIS A 177 -12.14 7.07 -2.14
C HIS A 177 -12.84 8.29 -1.54
N ARG A 178 -12.25 8.85 -0.49
CA ARG A 178 -12.64 10.13 0.09
C ARG A 178 -12.05 11.26 -0.75
N ILE A 179 -12.88 12.21 -1.19
CA ILE A 179 -12.39 13.40 -1.90
C ILE A 179 -11.70 14.38 -0.93
N HIS A 180 -10.94 15.31 -1.47
CA HIS A 180 -10.45 16.44 -0.69
C HIS A 180 -11.59 17.43 -0.47
N ILE A 181 -11.97 17.64 0.79
CA ILE A 181 -13.02 18.59 1.17
C ILE A 181 -12.33 19.84 1.70
N LYS A 182 -12.62 20.98 1.08
CA LYS A 182 -12.19 22.28 1.59
C LYS A 182 -12.91 22.57 2.89
N GLU A 183 -12.15 22.81 3.94
CA GLU A 183 -12.63 23.15 5.28
C GLU A 183 -12.96 24.64 5.43
N GLN A 184 -12.39 25.50 4.58
CA GLN A 184 -12.61 26.94 4.67
C GLN A 184 -14.09 27.26 4.43
N GLU A 185 -14.65 28.05 5.34
CA GLU A 185 -16.01 28.56 5.20
C GLU A 185 -16.12 29.42 3.93
N ILE A 186 -15.25 30.42 3.83
CA ILE A 186 -15.08 31.26 2.65
C ILE A 186 -13.83 30.77 1.92
N GLU A 187 -14.00 30.29 0.69
CA GLU A 187 -12.89 29.77 -0.09
C GLU A 187 -11.86 30.87 -0.38
N ARG A 188 -10.62 30.65 0.06
CA ARG A 188 -9.49 31.54 -0.21
C ARG A 188 -8.43 30.79 -0.99
N LYS A 189 -7.59 31.53 -1.72
CA LYS A 189 -6.45 30.95 -2.43
C LYS A 189 -5.36 30.50 -1.45
N ASP A 190 -5.21 31.23 -0.35
CA ASP A 190 -4.26 30.94 0.71
C ASP A 190 -4.93 30.19 1.86
N ARG A 191 -4.33 29.06 2.23
CA ARG A 191 -4.73 28.24 3.38
C ARG A 191 -3.78 28.52 4.54
N LYS A 192 -4.32 28.94 5.68
CA LYS A 192 -3.56 29.30 6.89
C LYS A 192 -3.87 28.40 8.09
N TYR A 193 -4.03 27.11 7.83
CA TYR A 193 -4.42 26.14 8.86
C TYR A 193 -3.23 25.40 9.50
N GLY A 194 -3.27 25.27 10.82
CA GLY A 194 -2.27 24.57 11.64
C GLY A 194 -0.90 25.24 11.70
N ARG A 195 0.05 24.58 12.37
CA ARG A 195 1.41 25.13 12.54
C ARG A 195 2.08 25.41 11.19
N TYR A 196 2.65 26.61 11.04
CA TYR A 196 3.29 27.08 9.80
C TYR A 196 2.39 27.00 8.55
N HIS A 197 1.07 27.02 8.73
CA HIS A 197 0.08 26.92 7.63
C HIS A 197 0.12 25.59 6.86
N SER A 198 0.76 24.55 7.39
CA SER A 198 0.91 23.23 6.77
C SER A 198 0.21 22.10 7.53
N GLY A 199 -0.76 22.45 8.39
CA GLY A 199 -1.50 21.47 9.17
C GLY A 199 -2.29 20.51 8.29
N SER A 200 -2.04 19.21 8.44
CA SER A 200 -2.90 18.18 7.86
C SER A 200 -4.16 18.00 8.71
N ILE A 201 -5.31 17.88 8.04
CA ILE A 201 -6.59 17.55 8.66
C ILE A 201 -6.76 16.04 8.57
N TRP A 202 -7.14 15.44 9.69
CA TRP A 202 -7.43 14.01 9.72
C TRP A 202 -8.66 13.70 8.88
N GLY A 203 -8.65 12.54 8.22
CA GLY A 203 -9.82 11.97 7.57
C GLY A 203 -9.78 10.45 7.68
N PRO A 204 -10.92 9.77 7.63
CA PRO A 204 -10.97 8.32 7.69
C PRO A 204 -10.35 7.69 6.44
N ASP A 205 -9.81 6.48 6.57
CA ASP A 205 -9.29 5.71 5.43
C ASP A 205 -10.40 5.25 4.47
N ARG A 206 -11.58 5.00 5.02
CA ARG A 206 -12.74 4.54 4.29
C ARG A 206 -13.86 5.55 4.48
N PRO A 207 -14.42 6.11 3.39
CA PRO A 207 -15.45 7.11 3.50
C PRO A 207 -16.71 6.53 4.14
N THR A 208 -17.49 7.38 4.79
CA THR A 208 -18.86 7.02 5.18
C THR A 208 -19.73 7.12 3.94
N ILE A 209 -20.43 6.05 3.60
CA ILE A 209 -21.24 5.98 2.39
C ILE A 209 -22.68 5.61 2.70
N VAL A 210 -23.55 6.04 1.80
CA VAL A 210 -24.94 5.62 1.72
C VAL A 210 -25.19 5.09 0.31
N TYR A 211 -25.94 3.99 0.21
CA TYR A 211 -26.39 3.50 -1.09
C TYR A 211 -27.82 3.96 -1.32
N ILE A 212 -28.03 4.65 -2.44
CA ILE A 212 -29.36 4.88 -3.00
C ILE A 212 -29.50 3.88 -4.15
N ASP A 213 -30.28 2.83 -3.90
CA ASP A 213 -30.32 1.60 -4.70
C ASP A 213 -28.94 0.94 -4.84
N THR A 214 -28.26 1.18 -5.96
CA THR A 214 -26.94 0.64 -6.30
C THR A 214 -25.86 1.72 -6.36
N VAL A 215 -26.21 2.99 -6.18
CA VAL A 215 -25.30 4.12 -6.35
C VAL A 215 -24.71 4.52 -5.00
N PRO A 216 -23.39 4.37 -4.79
CA PRO A 216 -22.72 4.77 -3.57
C PRO A 216 -22.51 6.29 -3.55
N ILE A 217 -22.86 6.93 -2.44
CA ILE A 217 -22.64 8.35 -2.20
C ILE A 217 -21.82 8.50 -0.92
N GLY A 218 -20.68 9.17 -1.01
CA GLY A 218 -19.86 9.54 0.14
C GLY A 218 -20.50 10.69 0.91
N LEU A 219 -20.49 10.62 2.23
CA LEU A 219 -21.00 11.63 3.14
C LEU A 219 -19.89 12.04 4.11
N ALA A 220 -19.73 13.35 4.31
CA ALA A 220 -18.82 13.91 5.29
C ALA A 220 -19.48 15.06 6.05
N VAL A 221 -19.24 15.12 7.35
CA VAL A 221 -19.64 16.23 8.22
C VAL A 221 -18.37 16.93 8.69
N THR A 222 -18.13 18.13 8.21
CA THR A 222 -16.87 18.85 8.45
C THR A 222 -17.15 20.17 9.15
N GLU A 223 -16.54 20.39 10.33
CA GLU A 223 -16.46 21.71 10.92
C GLU A 223 -15.63 22.63 10.01
N MET A 224 -16.18 23.81 9.72
CA MET A 224 -15.53 24.78 8.87
C MET A 224 -14.47 25.56 9.64
N THR A 225 -13.52 26.15 8.90
CA THR A 225 -12.57 27.10 9.44
C THR A 225 -12.92 28.52 9.00
N GLU A 226 -12.82 29.44 9.96
CA GLU A 226 -12.89 30.88 9.72
C GLU A 226 -11.48 31.49 9.83
N ARG A 227 -11.24 32.58 9.09
CA ARG A 227 -9.98 33.34 9.16
C ARG A 227 -10.06 34.28 10.36
N VAL A 228 -9.23 34.04 11.37
CA VAL A 228 -9.18 34.85 12.60
C VAL A 228 -7.84 35.54 12.75
N THR A 229 -7.86 36.78 13.22
CA THR A 229 -6.64 37.48 13.65
C THR A 229 -6.23 36.98 15.03
N MET A 230 -5.07 36.35 15.10
CA MET A 230 -4.43 35.89 16.32
C MET A 230 -3.37 36.89 16.76
N ARG A 231 -3.31 37.19 18.05
CA ARG A 231 -2.28 38.01 18.67
C ARG A 231 -1.30 37.12 19.43
N TYR A 232 -0.02 37.22 19.08
CA TYR A 232 1.05 36.60 19.84
C TYR A 232 1.32 37.41 21.10
N LEU A 233 1.33 36.75 22.26
CA LEU A 233 1.67 37.36 23.54
C LEU A 233 2.41 36.34 24.40
N SER A 234 3.64 36.69 24.81
CA SER A 234 4.43 35.92 25.79
C SER A 234 4.60 34.42 25.49
N GLY A 235 4.70 34.04 24.20
CA GLY A 235 4.90 32.64 23.79
C GLY A 235 3.65 31.92 23.30
N GLU A 236 2.47 32.53 23.48
CA GLU A 236 1.18 31.93 23.10
C GLU A 236 0.42 32.82 22.12
N TYR A 237 -0.55 32.21 21.43
CA TYR A 237 -1.42 32.89 20.48
C TYR A 237 -2.84 32.92 21.02
N TYR A 238 -3.40 34.11 21.13
CA TYR A 238 -4.79 34.32 21.55
C TYR A 238 -5.57 34.93 20.41
N ARG A 239 -6.85 34.61 20.27
CA ARG A 239 -7.71 35.35 19.34
C ARG A 239 -7.76 36.82 19.76
N GLU A 240 -7.65 37.73 18.80
CA GLU A 240 -7.63 39.18 19.07
C GLU A 240 -8.94 39.68 19.70
N ASP A 241 -10.06 39.03 19.42
CA ASP A 241 -11.37 39.31 19.99
C ASP A 241 -11.60 38.67 21.37
N SER A 242 -10.65 37.87 21.87
CA SER A 242 -10.77 37.24 23.18
C SER A 242 -10.84 38.27 24.31
N LYS A 243 -11.60 37.94 25.36
CA LYS A 243 -11.76 38.80 26.54
C LYS A 243 -10.41 39.15 27.17
N LEU A 244 -9.46 38.21 27.17
CA LEU A 244 -8.11 38.42 27.68
C LEU A 244 -7.43 39.59 26.96
N ILE A 245 -7.31 39.51 25.63
CA ILE A 245 -6.66 40.56 24.84
C ILE A 245 -7.41 41.90 24.92
N ARG A 246 -8.74 41.87 24.86
CA ARG A 246 -9.57 43.08 24.97
C ARG A 246 -9.46 43.79 26.33
N SER A 247 -9.18 43.04 27.40
CA SER A 247 -9.04 43.59 28.75
C SER A 247 -7.66 44.19 29.05
N MET A 248 -6.66 43.92 28.20
CA MET A 248 -5.28 44.34 28.42
C MET A 248 -5.05 45.81 28.05
N LYS A 249 -4.15 46.46 28.78
CA LYS A 249 -3.72 47.83 28.51
C LYS A 249 -2.66 47.85 27.40
N ALA A 250 -2.58 48.97 26.66
CA ALA A 250 -1.66 49.11 25.53
C ALA A 250 -0.20 48.77 25.85
N TRP A 251 0.31 49.14 27.04
CA TRP A 251 1.67 48.84 27.46
C TRP A 251 1.93 47.35 27.71
N GLN A 252 0.90 46.57 28.05
CA GLN A 252 1.01 45.10 28.21
C GLN A 252 1.13 44.40 26.85
N LEU A 253 0.72 45.07 25.77
CA LEU A 253 0.74 44.56 24.39
C LEU A 253 1.97 45.03 23.61
N THR A 254 2.93 45.72 24.25
CA THR A 254 4.09 46.34 23.59
C THR A 254 4.94 45.35 22.78
N HIS A 255 5.09 44.11 23.25
CA HIS A 255 5.86 43.04 22.57
C HIS A 255 4.94 42.00 21.92
N SER A 256 3.78 42.43 21.42
CA SER A 256 2.83 41.58 20.70
C SER A 256 2.79 41.94 19.21
N TRP A 257 2.45 40.97 18.37
CA TRP A 257 2.13 41.19 16.97
C TRP A 257 0.91 40.35 16.58
N THR A 258 0.28 40.70 15.47
CA THR A 258 -0.86 39.97 14.93
C THR A 258 -0.44 39.10 13.76
N THR A 259 -1.17 38.00 13.58
CA THR A 259 -1.07 37.13 12.42
C THR A 259 -2.46 36.60 12.11
N GLU A 260 -2.73 36.20 10.87
CA GLU A 260 -4.00 35.57 10.55
C GLU A 260 -3.86 34.06 10.51
N GLN A 261 -4.84 33.34 11.03
CA GLN A 261 -4.86 31.89 11.05
C GLN A 261 -6.26 31.36 10.76
N ASP A 262 -6.36 30.25 10.02
CA ASP A 262 -7.62 29.54 9.82
C ASP A 262 -7.89 28.66 11.05
N MET A 263 -8.98 28.95 11.76
CA MET A 263 -9.33 28.31 13.03
C MET A 263 -10.73 27.67 12.95
N PRO A 264 -10.99 26.55 13.65
CA PRO A 264 -12.32 25.96 13.77
C PRO A 264 -13.34 27.00 14.24
N SER A 265 -14.45 27.13 13.50
CA SER A 265 -15.49 28.14 13.74
C SER A 265 -16.69 27.64 14.54
N GLY A 266 -16.81 26.33 14.78
CA GLY A 266 -17.99 25.72 15.39
C GLY A 266 -19.21 25.59 14.47
N ARG A 267 -19.09 26.03 13.21
CA ARG A 267 -20.10 25.85 12.15
C ARG A 267 -19.73 24.69 11.24
N PHE A 268 -20.72 24.03 10.66
CA PHE A 268 -20.54 22.76 9.96
C PHE A 268 -20.97 22.82 8.50
N ARG A 269 -20.38 21.92 7.72
CA ARG A 269 -20.74 21.65 6.33
C ARG A 269 -20.98 20.16 6.16
N ILE A 270 -22.13 19.79 5.60
CA ILE A 270 -22.36 18.44 5.08
C ILE A 270 -21.91 18.46 3.62
N VAL A 271 -21.12 17.48 3.23
CA VAL A 271 -20.70 17.27 1.84
C VAL A 271 -21.13 15.88 1.41
N ALA A 272 -21.85 15.82 0.29
CA ALA A 272 -22.11 14.58 -0.41
C ALA A 272 -21.29 14.54 -1.70
N TYR A 273 -20.66 13.41 -2.01
CA TYR A 273 -19.76 13.32 -3.16
C TYR A 273 -19.75 11.92 -3.77
N SER A 274 -19.20 11.82 -4.99
CA SER A 274 -18.97 10.54 -5.64
C SER A 274 -17.73 9.87 -5.05
N PRO A 275 -17.83 8.68 -4.46
CA PRO A 275 -16.67 7.96 -3.96
C PRO A 275 -15.90 7.24 -5.07
N LYS A 276 -16.33 7.30 -6.35
CA LYS A 276 -15.66 6.67 -7.49
C LYS A 276 -14.59 7.59 -8.08
N ARG A 277 -13.37 7.07 -8.27
CA ARG A 277 -12.26 7.82 -8.89
C ARG A 277 -12.62 8.23 -10.31
N GLY A 278 -12.28 9.47 -10.68
CA GLY A 278 -12.55 10.04 -12.01
C GLY A 278 -13.92 10.67 -12.17
N VAL A 279 -14.86 10.48 -11.22
CA VAL A 279 -16.16 11.16 -11.24
C VAL A 279 -16.13 12.37 -10.33
N ASP A 280 -16.15 13.57 -10.93
CA ASP A 280 -16.26 14.83 -10.19
C ASP A 280 -17.74 15.20 -9.99
N TRP A 281 -18.29 14.79 -8.86
CA TRP A 281 -19.63 15.17 -8.42
C TRP A 281 -19.62 15.43 -6.92
N THR A 282 -20.02 16.64 -6.52
CA THR A 282 -20.06 17.10 -5.14
C THR A 282 -21.27 18.01 -4.91
N LEU A 283 -21.92 17.85 -3.76
CA LEU A 283 -22.95 18.74 -3.21
C LEU A 283 -22.53 19.16 -1.81
N SER A 284 -22.87 20.39 -1.41
CA SER A 284 -22.54 20.88 -0.08
C SER A 284 -23.65 21.74 0.51
N TRP A 285 -23.88 21.58 1.80
CA TRP A 285 -24.82 22.36 2.62
C TRP A 285 -24.06 22.89 3.82
N GLN A 286 -24.24 24.17 4.15
CA GLN A 286 -23.45 24.88 5.16
C GLN A 286 -24.36 25.48 6.23
N ASP A 287 -23.87 25.50 7.46
CA ASP A 287 -24.56 26.08 8.61
C ASP A 287 -24.51 27.61 8.50
N THR A 288 -25.69 28.24 8.50
CA THR A 288 -25.81 29.70 8.43
C THR A 288 -26.32 30.25 9.76
N GLU A 289 -26.13 31.56 9.99
CA GLU A 289 -26.65 32.20 11.21
C GLU A 289 -28.17 32.12 11.32
N SER A 290 -28.87 32.09 10.18
CA SER A 290 -30.34 32.07 10.09
C SER A 290 -30.95 30.67 10.05
N GLU A 291 -30.22 29.66 9.54
CA GLU A 291 -30.76 28.32 9.32
C GLU A 291 -29.75 27.25 9.77
N PRO A 292 -30.04 26.51 10.86
CA PRO A 292 -29.15 25.47 11.33
C PRO A 292 -29.17 24.28 10.37
N LEU A 293 -28.02 23.63 10.21
CA LEU A 293 -27.84 22.49 9.30
C LEU A 293 -28.82 21.33 9.53
N THR A 294 -29.33 21.19 10.76
CA THR A 294 -30.32 20.16 11.12
C THR A 294 -31.69 20.38 10.47
N GLY A 295 -32.06 21.63 10.16
CA GLY A 295 -33.30 21.98 9.47
C GLY A 295 -33.30 21.58 7.99
N VAL A 296 -32.14 21.62 7.35
CA VAL A 296 -31.95 21.34 5.91
C VAL A 296 -31.86 19.82 5.62
N ILE A 297 -31.78 18.97 6.65
CA ILE A 297 -31.62 17.51 6.49
C ILE A 297 -32.70 16.87 5.60
N PRO A 298 -34.01 17.19 5.72
CA PRO A 298 -35.02 16.67 4.80
C PRO A 298 -34.70 16.98 3.33
N ASP A 299 -34.34 18.24 3.04
CA ASP A 299 -33.98 18.69 1.68
C ASP A 299 -32.73 17.99 1.15
N ILE A 300 -31.76 17.69 2.03
CA ILE A 300 -30.59 16.87 1.68
C ILE A 300 -31.06 15.49 1.20
N THR A 301 -31.95 14.82 1.94
CA THR A 301 -32.41 13.48 1.55
C THR A 301 -33.14 13.48 0.20
N GLU A 302 -33.93 14.51 -0.08
CA GLU A 302 -34.61 14.68 -1.37
C GLU A 302 -33.63 14.99 -2.51
N THR A 303 -32.69 15.91 -2.28
CA THR A 303 -31.67 16.28 -3.26
C THR A 303 -30.78 15.09 -3.64
N LEU A 304 -30.39 14.27 -2.66
CA LEU A 304 -29.62 13.05 -2.91
C LEU A 304 -30.41 12.05 -3.75
N ARG A 305 -31.71 11.88 -3.48
CA ARG A 305 -32.59 11.03 -4.26
C ARG A 305 -32.72 11.53 -5.71
N ALA A 306 -32.93 12.82 -5.90
CA ALA A 306 -33.05 13.44 -7.23
C ALA A 306 -31.75 13.37 -8.04
N SER A 307 -30.59 13.38 -7.37
CA SER A 307 -29.27 13.34 -8.02
C SER A 307 -28.82 11.94 -8.44
N ARG A 308 -29.56 10.89 -8.06
CA ARG A 308 -29.19 9.48 -8.27
C ARG A 308 -28.96 9.14 -9.74
N ASP A 309 -29.87 9.50 -10.64
CA ASP A 309 -29.77 9.15 -12.06
C ASP A 309 -28.61 9.88 -12.73
N LYS A 310 -28.40 11.15 -12.38
CA LYS A 310 -27.26 11.95 -12.85
C LYS A 310 -25.93 11.32 -12.42
N LEU A 311 -25.81 10.95 -11.14
CA LEU A 311 -24.60 10.33 -10.62
C LEU A 311 -24.36 8.95 -11.25
N GLN A 312 -25.40 8.15 -11.45
CA GLN A 312 -25.29 6.87 -12.14
C GLN A 312 -24.76 7.00 -13.57
N ALA A 313 -25.24 8.02 -14.32
CA ALA A 313 -24.76 8.29 -15.68
C ALA A 313 -23.27 8.67 -15.69
N LEU A 314 -22.84 9.54 -14.76
CA LEU A 314 -21.43 9.93 -14.63
C LEU A 314 -20.53 8.74 -14.29
N MET A 315 -20.96 7.86 -13.38
CA MET A 315 -20.20 6.66 -13.02
C MET A 315 -20.03 5.69 -14.19
N LYS A 316 -21.08 5.46 -14.97
CA LYS A 316 -21.02 4.59 -16.16
C LYS A 316 -20.09 5.16 -17.23
N ALA A 317 -20.18 6.47 -17.49
CA ALA A 317 -19.29 7.13 -18.45
C ALA A 317 -17.81 6.99 -18.05
N GLU A 318 -17.51 7.09 -16.75
CA GLU A 318 -16.15 6.93 -16.24
C GLU A 318 -15.67 5.46 -16.29
N ASP A 319 -16.55 4.49 -16.04
CA ASP A 319 -16.23 3.07 -16.24
C ASP A 319 -15.85 2.76 -17.69
N GLU A 320 -16.63 3.27 -18.66
CA GLU A 320 -16.34 3.11 -20.09
C GLU A 320 -15.02 3.80 -20.48
N ALA A 321 -14.76 5.00 -19.95
CA ALA A 321 -13.52 5.71 -20.17
C ALA A 321 -12.31 4.98 -19.55
N GLU A 322 -12.46 4.37 -18.37
CA GLU A 322 -11.39 3.60 -17.73
C GLU A 322 -11.04 2.34 -18.53
N VAL A 323 -12.05 1.63 -19.05
CA VAL A 323 -11.85 0.47 -19.93
C VAL A 323 -11.08 0.89 -21.18
N LYS A 324 -11.46 2.02 -21.80
CA LYS A 324 -10.75 2.56 -22.98
C LYS A 324 -9.29 2.90 -22.66
N ARG A 325 -9.03 3.63 -21.56
CA ARG A 325 -7.66 3.99 -21.11
C ARG A 325 -6.83 2.77 -20.74
N LYS A 326 -7.43 1.69 -20.21
CA LYS A 326 -6.73 0.43 -19.96
C LYS A 326 -6.34 -0.26 -21.26
N LYS A 327 -7.25 -0.29 -22.25
CA LYS A 327 -6.99 -0.87 -23.57
C LYS A 327 -5.87 -0.10 -24.31
N GLU A 328 -5.94 1.23 -24.34
CA GLU A 328 -4.92 2.07 -24.96
C GLU A 328 -3.54 1.87 -24.31
N ARG A 329 -3.47 1.87 -22.97
CA ARG A 329 -2.22 1.59 -22.25
C ARG A 329 -1.66 0.19 -22.53
N GLN A 330 -2.53 -0.81 -22.65
CA GLN A 330 -2.13 -2.19 -22.98
C GLN A 330 -1.53 -2.25 -24.39
N GLU A 331 -2.19 -1.62 -25.37
CA GLU A 331 -1.70 -1.55 -26.75
C GLU A 331 -0.39 -0.76 -26.85
N GLU A 332 -0.23 0.34 -26.11
CA GLU A 332 1.01 1.09 -26.03
C GLU A 332 2.14 0.29 -25.39
N TRP A 333 1.84 -0.44 -24.30
CA TRP A 333 2.80 -1.31 -23.63
C TRP A 333 3.28 -2.44 -24.57
N GLU A 334 2.37 -3.09 -25.28
CA GLU A 334 2.73 -4.12 -26.27
C GLU A 334 3.59 -3.56 -27.41
N ARG A 335 3.28 -2.35 -27.90
CA ARG A 335 4.13 -1.67 -28.90
C ARG A 335 5.50 -1.35 -28.34
N TYR A 336 5.58 -0.92 -27.08
CA TYR A 336 6.84 -0.63 -26.40
C TYR A 336 7.69 -1.90 -26.24
N GLU A 337 7.10 -2.99 -25.74
CA GLU A 337 7.81 -4.26 -25.57
C GLU A 337 8.34 -4.80 -26.91
N ARG A 338 7.58 -4.69 -28.00
CA ARG A 338 8.05 -5.08 -29.34
C ARG A 338 9.24 -4.24 -29.81
N ARG A 339 9.20 -2.92 -29.62
CA ARG A 339 10.33 -2.04 -29.96
C ARG A 339 11.58 -2.34 -29.12
N GLU A 340 11.40 -2.64 -27.84
CA GLU A 340 12.50 -3.03 -26.96
C GLU A 340 13.09 -4.39 -27.34
N ASP A 341 12.24 -5.33 -27.76
CA ASP A 341 12.68 -6.63 -28.26
C ASP A 341 13.49 -6.49 -29.55
N GLU A 342 12.99 -5.72 -30.54
CA GLU A 342 13.71 -5.39 -31.77
C GLU A 342 15.07 -4.73 -31.48
N ARG A 343 15.12 -3.81 -30.51
CA ARG A 343 16.37 -3.17 -30.07
C ARG A 343 17.37 -4.17 -29.51
N LYS A 344 16.90 -5.11 -28.69
CA LYS A 344 17.77 -6.15 -28.11
C LYS A 344 18.27 -7.14 -29.16
N ILE A 345 17.45 -7.50 -30.14
CA ILE A 345 17.88 -8.30 -31.30
C ILE A 345 18.96 -7.56 -32.08
N ALA A 346 18.73 -6.30 -32.43
CA ALA A 346 19.70 -5.48 -33.17
C ALA A 346 21.02 -5.32 -32.40
N GLN A 347 20.94 -5.11 -31.08
CA GLN A 347 22.09 -5.02 -30.20
C GLN A 347 22.84 -6.36 -30.14
N ALA A 348 22.14 -7.49 -29.99
CA ALA A 348 22.75 -8.82 -29.98
C ALA A 348 23.46 -9.15 -31.30
N ILE A 349 22.88 -8.77 -32.44
CA ILE A 349 23.51 -8.90 -33.77
C ILE A 349 24.78 -8.04 -33.83
N LYS A 350 24.68 -6.76 -33.44
CA LYS A 350 25.82 -5.82 -33.48
C LYS A 350 26.98 -6.30 -32.60
N GLU A 351 26.69 -6.69 -31.36
CA GLU A 351 27.73 -7.18 -30.44
C GLU A 351 28.32 -8.50 -30.88
N SER A 352 27.52 -9.40 -31.46
CA SER A 352 28.02 -10.65 -32.04
C SER A 352 28.94 -10.40 -33.24
N GLN A 353 28.59 -9.46 -34.12
CA GLN A 353 29.43 -9.07 -35.26
C GLN A 353 30.73 -8.41 -34.79
N GLN A 354 30.64 -7.52 -33.80
CA GLN A 354 31.81 -6.89 -33.20
C GLN A 354 32.74 -7.93 -32.59
N GLN A 355 32.21 -8.85 -31.78
CA GLN A 355 32.99 -9.92 -31.18
C GLN A 355 33.66 -10.79 -32.26
N LEU A 356 32.95 -11.13 -33.34
CA LEU A 356 33.51 -11.90 -34.44
C LEU A 356 34.68 -11.15 -35.12
N SER A 357 34.53 -9.84 -35.32
CA SER A 357 35.58 -9.00 -35.92
C SER A 357 36.82 -8.92 -35.03
N GLU A 358 36.65 -8.79 -33.72
CA GLU A 358 37.73 -8.78 -32.73
C GLU A 358 38.46 -10.13 -32.70
N ILE A 359 37.71 -11.23 -32.80
CA ILE A 359 38.27 -12.58 -32.90
C ILE A 359 39.10 -12.72 -34.19
N ILE A 360 38.58 -12.30 -35.35
CA ILE A 360 39.30 -12.36 -36.63
C ILE A 360 40.57 -11.49 -36.59
N GLU A 361 40.51 -10.30 -36.00
CA GLU A 361 41.67 -9.41 -35.86
C GLU A 361 42.73 -10.02 -34.94
N SER A 362 42.32 -10.59 -33.80
CA SER A 362 43.23 -11.26 -32.86
C SER A 362 43.93 -12.46 -33.50
N TRP A 363 43.19 -13.28 -34.26
CA TRP A 363 43.73 -14.40 -35.03
C TRP A 363 44.68 -13.89 -36.12
N GLY A 364 44.32 -12.84 -36.85
CA GLY A 364 45.17 -12.23 -37.88
C GLY A 364 46.51 -11.75 -37.32
N LYS A 365 46.51 -11.10 -36.14
CA LYS A 365 47.74 -10.72 -35.42
C LYS A 365 48.57 -11.95 -35.04
N ALA A 366 47.94 -13.01 -34.54
CA ALA A 366 48.63 -14.26 -34.20
C ALA A 366 49.30 -14.91 -35.43
N VAL A 367 48.62 -14.94 -36.58
CA VAL A 367 49.17 -15.46 -37.84
C VAL A 367 50.35 -14.62 -38.35
N ILE A 368 50.28 -13.30 -38.25
CA ILE A 368 51.39 -12.40 -38.64
C ILE A 368 52.63 -12.68 -37.78
N VAL A 369 52.44 -12.80 -36.46
CA VAL A 369 53.52 -13.11 -35.52
C VAL A 369 54.13 -14.49 -35.81
N GLU A 370 53.30 -15.49 -36.12
CA GLU A 370 53.78 -16.82 -36.48
C GLU A 370 54.57 -16.82 -37.81
N ARG A 371 54.12 -16.04 -38.79
CA ARG A 371 54.89 -15.83 -40.04
C ARG A 371 56.24 -15.17 -39.77
N PHE A 372 56.29 -14.20 -38.86
CA PHE A 372 57.56 -13.59 -38.43
C PHE A 372 58.49 -14.62 -37.79
N PHE A 373 58.00 -15.45 -36.87
CA PHE A 373 58.82 -16.51 -36.27
C PHE A 373 59.32 -17.52 -37.30
N ASN A 374 58.46 -17.92 -38.25
CA ASN A 374 58.87 -18.81 -39.34
C ASN A 374 59.95 -18.18 -40.23
N ASP A 375 59.86 -16.88 -40.55
CA ASP A 375 60.90 -16.18 -41.32
C ASP A 375 62.22 -16.05 -40.55
N VAL A 376 62.15 -15.79 -39.23
CA VAL A 376 63.33 -15.79 -38.34
C VAL A 376 63.99 -17.18 -38.32
N GLU A 377 63.22 -18.26 -38.13
CA GLU A 377 63.74 -19.63 -38.17
C GLU A 377 64.36 -19.98 -39.52
N ASN A 378 63.71 -19.61 -40.64
CA ASN A 378 64.23 -19.83 -41.99
C ASN A 378 65.54 -19.07 -42.28
N ARG A 379 65.77 -17.92 -41.62
CA ARG A 379 67.04 -17.18 -41.73
C ARG A 379 68.11 -17.76 -40.80
N LEU A 380 67.71 -18.27 -39.63
CA LEU A 380 68.60 -18.95 -38.68
C LEU A 380 69.20 -20.25 -39.25
N THR A 381 68.53 -20.93 -40.19
CA THR A 381 69.12 -22.11 -40.87
C THR A 381 70.38 -21.79 -41.67
N LYS A 382 70.60 -20.52 -42.05
CA LYS A 382 71.76 -20.04 -42.80
C LYS A 382 72.88 -19.47 -41.92
N THR A 383 72.72 -19.48 -40.60
CA THR A 383 73.69 -18.92 -39.63
C THR A 383 74.26 -20.04 -38.76
N ALA A 384 75.58 -20.08 -38.54
CA ALA A 384 76.25 -21.11 -37.73
C ALA A 384 76.79 -20.55 -36.40
N GLY A 385 76.63 -21.29 -35.30
CA GLY A 385 77.25 -21.01 -33.99
C GLY A 385 76.28 -20.87 -32.79
N GLU A 386 76.84 -20.51 -31.62
CA GLU A 386 76.13 -20.31 -30.32
C GLU A 386 74.97 -19.31 -30.40
N GLN A 387 75.06 -18.31 -31.28
CA GLN A 387 73.99 -17.34 -31.54
C GLN A 387 72.71 -17.98 -32.08
N ARG A 388 72.80 -19.12 -32.79
CA ARG A 388 71.64 -19.84 -33.29
C ARG A 388 70.84 -20.48 -32.16
N GLN A 389 71.52 -21.14 -31.22
CA GLN A 389 70.87 -21.80 -30.08
C GLN A 389 70.15 -20.79 -29.17
N PHE A 390 70.81 -19.66 -28.88
CA PHE A 390 70.19 -18.58 -28.09
C PHE A 390 68.93 -18.02 -28.76
N LEU A 391 68.96 -17.79 -30.08
CA LEU A 391 67.81 -17.25 -30.81
C LEU A 391 66.67 -18.28 -30.95
N GLU A 392 66.97 -19.56 -31.14
CA GLU A 392 65.98 -20.65 -31.15
C GLU A 392 65.27 -20.80 -29.79
N GLU A 393 66.00 -20.71 -28.67
CA GLU A 393 65.40 -20.73 -27.33
C GLU A 393 64.46 -19.54 -27.10
N ARG A 394 64.84 -18.35 -27.57
CA ARG A 394 63.98 -17.16 -27.48
C ARG A 394 62.71 -17.27 -28.33
N VAL A 395 62.80 -17.83 -29.54
CA VAL A 395 61.62 -18.08 -30.39
C VAL A 395 60.68 -19.10 -29.73
N LYS A 396 61.22 -20.18 -29.14
CA LYS A 396 60.42 -21.18 -28.39
C LYS A 396 59.71 -20.59 -27.18
N LEU A 397 60.36 -19.69 -26.44
CA LEU A 397 59.73 -18.98 -25.32
C LEU A 397 58.62 -18.05 -25.82
N ALA A 398 58.86 -17.31 -26.90
CA ALA A 398 57.87 -16.41 -27.49
C ALA A 398 56.63 -17.15 -28.04
N ARG A 399 56.79 -18.31 -28.69
CA ARG A 399 55.66 -19.17 -29.12
C ARG A 399 54.83 -19.66 -27.95
N ARG A 400 55.47 -20.04 -26.84
CA ARG A 400 54.75 -20.44 -25.61
C ARG A 400 53.91 -19.32 -25.02
N MET A 401 54.33 -18.07 -25.17
CA MET A 401 53.60 -16.90 -24.68
C MET A 401 52.39 -16.51 -25.55
N MET A 402 52.42 -16.84 -26.85
CA MET A 402 51.34 -16.52 -27.80
C MET A 402 50.11 -17.44 -27.69
N GLY A 403 50.27 -18.63 -27.09
CA GLY A 403 49.18 -19.60 -26.95
C GLY A 403 48.82 -20.31 -28.26
N SER A 404 47.58 -20.79 -28.37
CA SER A 404 47.08 -21.52 -29.55
C SER A 404 46.81 -20.58 -30.72
N ILE A 405 47.12 -21.03 -31.94
CA ILE A 405 46.90 -20.30 -33.21
C ILE A 405 45.78 -20.98 -34.04
N ASP A 406 45.15 -22.03 -33.49
CA ASP A 406 44.11 -22.80 -34.17
C ASP A 406 42.84 -21.94 -34.37
N PRO A 407 42.44 -21.66 -35.62
CA PRO A 407 41.21 -20.91 -35.91
C PRO A 407 39.96 -21.48 -35.21
N LEU A 408 39.93 -22.79 -34.95
CA LEU A 408 38.81 -23.44 -34.29
C LEU A 408 38.68 -23.06 -32.80
N GLU A 409 39.79 -22.81 -32.11
CA GLU A 409 39.76 -22.33 -30.72
C GLU A 409 39.33 -20.86 -30.63
N PHE A 410 39.72 -20.04 -31.60
CA PHE A 410 39.24 -18.67 -31.73
C PHE A 410 37.73 -18.61 -32.00
N LEU A 411 37.22 -19.46 -32.89
CA LEU A 411 35.78 -19.50 -33.22
C LEU A 411 34.92 -20.07 -32.09
N LYS A 412 35.42 -21.03 -31.29
CA LYS A 412 34.71 -21.55 -30.11
C LYS A 412 34.36 -20.47 -29.08
N ASN A 413 35.12 -19.37 -29.04
CA ASN A 413 34.90 -18.27 -28.12
C ASN A 413 33.87 -17.24 -28.63
N TRP A 414 33.41 -17.36 -29.88
CA TRP A 414 32.38 -16.50 -30.45
C TRP A 414 30.99 -16.90 -29.96
N ARG A 415 30.16 -15.91 -29.58
CA ARG A 415 28.74 -16.12 -29.24
C ARG A 415 27.85 -15.60 -30.35
N ALA A 416 27.02 -16.49 -30.92
CA ALA A 416 26.09 -16.13 -31.97
C ALA A 416 24.98 -15.19 -31.45
N PRO A 417 24.30 -14.42 -32.32
CA PRO A 417 23.26 -13.48 -31.90
C PRO A 417 22.12 -14.16 -31.12
N GLY A 418 21.71 -15.36 -31.55
CA GLY A 418 20.65 -16.14 -30.91
C GLY A 418 21.03 -16.74 -29.56
N ASP A 419 22.32 -16.85 -29.24
CA ASP A 419 22.81 -17.24 -27.92
C ASP A 419 22.90 -16.05 -26.95
N ARG A 420 22.89 -14.82 -27.50
CA ARG A 420 22.94 -13.56 -26.73
C ARG A 420 21.55 -13.06 -26.36
N TYR A 421 20.59 -13.15 -27.27
CA TYR A 421 19.21 -12.76 -27.03
C TYR A 421 18.23 -13.56 -27.90
N GLN A 422 17.21 -14.15 -27.27
CA GLN A 422 16.10 -14.80 -27.95
C GLN A 422 14.84 -13.96 -27.76
N SER A 423 14.18 -13.64 -28.88
CA SER A 423 12.96 -12.84 -28.85
C SER A 423 11.84 -13.58 -28.11
N LYS A 424 11.07 -12.83 -27.33
CA LYS A 424 9.84 -13.34 -26.71
C LYS A 424 8.69 -13.50 -27.72
N TYR A 425 8.83 -12.93 -28.92
CA TYR A 425 7.79 -12.89 -29.95
C TYR A 425 8.08 -13.83 -31.14
N ASP A 426 9.27 -14.42 -31.23
CA ASP A 426 9.64 -15.37 -32.30
C ASP A 426 9.11 -16.81 -32.06
N GLU A 427 8.68 -17.16 -30.85
CA GLU A 427 8.02 -18.44 -30.58
C GLU A 427 6.49 -18.33 -30.73
N LEU A 428 5.97 -18.60 -31.94
CA LEU A 428 4.68 -19.29 -32.26
C LEU A 428 4.35 -19.18 -33.78
N PRO A 429 3.83 -20.22 -34.48
CA PRO A 429 3.88 -21.68 -34.28
C PRO A 429 4.55 -22.43 -35.47
N ARG A 430 5.10 -23.63 -35.22
CA ARG A 430 5.43 -24.59 -36.29
C ARG A 430 4.17 -24.97 -37.07
N PRO A 431 4.15 -24.92 -38.41
CA PRO A 431 3.05 -25.47 -39.19
C PRO A 431 3.03 -27.01 -39.03
N PRO A 432 1.86 -27.66 -39.12
CA PRO A 432 1.78 -29.11 -38.98
C PRO A 432 2.58 -29.76 -40.11
N ALA A 433 3.44 -30.71 -39.74
CA ALA A 433 4.21 -31.51 -40.68
C ALA A 433 3.25 -32.19 -41.67
N GLY A 434 3.53 -32.02 -42.95
CA GLY A 434 2.72 -32.51 -44.06
C GLY A 434 2.38 -33.98 -43.93
N GLY A 435 1.11 -34.29 -44.19
CA GLY A 435 0.66 -35.66 -44.42
C GLY A 435 1.44 -36.26 -45.59
N ARG A 436 2.07 -37.41 -45.33
CA ARG A 436 2.53 -38.31 -46.39
C ARG A 436 1.32 -38.83 -47.14
N SER A 437 1.29 -38.51 -48.43
CA SER A 437 0.67 -39.31 -49.46
C SER A 437 1.42 -40.65 -49.55
N ASP A 438 0.78 -41.73 -49.10
CA ASP A 438 1.13 -43.08 -49.52
C ASP A 438 0.06 -43.55 -50.51
N GLU A 439 0.36 -43.41 -51.81
CA GLU A 439 -0.11 -44.34 -52.83
C GLU A 439 0.81 -45.57 -52.76
N GLN A 440 0.28 -46.70 -52.32
CA GLN A 440 0.41 -48.03 -52.94
C GLN A 440 -0.48 -49.05 -52.23
#